data_AF-A0A9X2Y769-F1
#
_entry.id   AF-A0A9X2Y769-F1
#
_cell.length_a   1.000
_cell.length_b   1.000
_cell.length_c   1.000
_cell.angle_alpha   90.00
_cell.angle_beta   90.00
_cell.angle_gamma   90.00
#
_symmetry.space_group_name_H-M   'P 1'
#
loop_
_entity.id
_entity.type
_entity.pdbx_description
1 polymer ?
#
loop_
_entity_poly.entity_id
_entity_poly.type
_entity_poly.pdbx_seq_one_letter_code
_entity_poly.pdbx_strand_id
1 'polypeptide(L)'
;TTSKETALLSAATTSKETALLSAAQKRRDTEIAQLRDAQQKLLEAATAVQSYAWYVDRDTRLRASISEEQWHASREFVESAVIRAQELRALARTLPTDELRDSYVAVERLIMRVVRGSDDDTFDAWHEDVSGPQPDTITRAINATADAIKRLYDT
;
A
#
# COMPACT_ATOMS: atom_id res chain seq x y z
N THR A 1 19.30 0.21 57.33
CA THR A 1 17.95 -0.06 56.78
C THR A 1 17.72 0.66 55.46
N THR A 2 18.23 1.89 55.32
CA THR A 2 18.22 2.74 54.12
C THR A 2 18.78 2.12 52.83
N SER A 3 19.87 1.33 52.89
CA SER A 3 20.52 0.77 51.68
C SER A 3 19.67 -0.27 50.92
N LYS A 4 18.88 -1.09 51.64
CA LYS A 4 17.96 -2.06 51.01
C LYS A 4 16.76 -1.37 50.37
N GLU A 5 16.28 -0.29 51.00
CA GLU A 5 15.14 0.50 50.53
C GLU A 5 15.48 1.25 49.24
N THR A 6 16.67 1.85 49.16
CA THR A 6 17.19 2.47 47.94
C THR A 6 17.42 1.46 46.80
N ALA A 7 17.86 0.23 47.12
CA ALA A 7 18.06 -0.81 46.11
C ALA A 7 16.73 -1.33 45.54
N LEU A 8 15.69 -1.46 46.38
CA LEU A 8 14.34 -1.85 45.94
C LEU A 8 13.66 -0.75 45.10
N LEU A 9 13.82 0.52 45.49
CA LEU A 9 13.36 1.67 44.71
C LEU A 9 14.06 1.74 43.34
N SER A 10 15.38 1.58 43.30
CA SER A 10 16.16 1.55 42.05
C SER A 10 15.76 0.37 41.16
N ALA A 11 15.53 -0.82 41.73
CA ALA A 11 15.10 -1.99 40.96
C ALA A 11 13.68 -1.81 40.40
N ALA A 12 12.77 -1.19 41.16
CA ALA A 12 11.41 -0.90 40.72
C ALA A 12 11.37 0.16 39.61
N THR A 13 12.22 1.20 39.68
CA THR A 13 12.34 2.20 38.60
C THR A 13 12.96 1.59 37.34
N THR A 14 14.04 0.81 37.47
CA THR A 14 14.64 0.10 36.32
C THR A 14 13.68 -0.90 35.68
N SER A 15 12.89 -1.62 36.48
CA SER A 15 11.87 -2.55 35.97
C SER A 15 10.76 -1.82 35.20
N LYS A 16 10.28 -0.68 35.70
CA LYS A 16 9.31 0.17 34.99
C LYS A 16 9.88 0.74 33.70
N GLU A 17 11.10 1.26 33.72
CA GLU A 17 11.78 1.78 32.53
C GLU A 17 11.99 0.69 31.47
N THR A 18 12.40 -0.50 31.89
CA THR A 18 12.53 -1.67 31.00
C THR A 18 11.18 -2.06 30.39
N ALA A 19 10.10 -2.06 31.19
CA ALA A 19 8.77 -2.37 30.70
C ALA A 19 8.27 -1.33 29.68
N LEU A 20 8.52 -0.03 29.91
CA LEU A 20 8.17 1.05 28.97
C LEU A 20 8.95 0.93 27.66
N LEU A 21 10.26 0.65 27.74
CA LEU A 21 11.10 0.43 26.56
C LEU A 21 10.62 -0.79 25.76
N SER A 22 10.31 -1.90 26.42
CA SER A 22 9.80 -3.09 25.75
C SER A 22 8.44 -2.85 25.10
N ALA A 23 7.55 -2.09 25.75
CA ALA A 23 6.26 -1.73 25.18
C ALA A 23 6.42 -0.82 23.95
N ALA A 24 7.33 0.17 24.01
CA ALA A 24 7.64 1.04 22.88
C ALA A 24 8.23 0.26 21.69
N GLN A 25 9.15 -0.68 21.96
CA GLN A 25 9.70 -1.57 20.94
C GLN A 25 8.61 -2.41 20.27
N LYS A 26 7.76 -3.09 21.04
CA LYS A 26 6.65 -3.90 20.49
C LYS A 26 5.67 -3.09 19.64
N ARG A 27 5.40 -1.85 20.05
CA ARG A 27 4.55 -0.94 19.28
C ARG A 27 5.19 -0.64 17.92
N ARG A 28 6.48 -0.30 17.89
CA ARG A 28 7.22 -0.07 16.63
C ARG A 28 7.24 -1.30 15.74
N ASP A 29 7.49 -2.49 16.30
CA ASP A 29 7.48 -3.74 15.53
C ASP A 29 6.12 -3.98 14.87
N THR A 30 5.04 -3.67 15.59
CA THR A 30 3.67 -3.75 15.06
C THR A 30 3.44 -2.75 13.93
N GLU A 31 3.87 -1.49 14.11
CA GLU A 31 3.75 -0.46 13.08
C GLU A 31 4.56 -0.82 11.81
N ILE A 32 5.79 -1.35 11.97
CA ILE A 32 6.60 -1.84 10.85
C ILE A 32 5.91 -3.00 10.13
N ALA A 33 5.35 -3.96 10.87
CA ALA A 33 4.63 -5.09 10.28
C ALA A 33 3.40 -4.63 9.46
N GLN A 34 2.66 -3.64 9.97
CA GLN A 34 1.52 -3.05 9.25
C GLN A 34 1.96 -2.34 7.97
N LEU A 35 3.07 -1.59 7.99
CA LEU A 35 3.61 -0.94 6.80
C LEU A 35 4.09 -1.94 5.74
N ARG A 36 4.69 -3.05 6.16
CA ARG A 36 5.08 -4.15 5.25
C ARG A 36 3.87 -4.85 4.63
N ASP A 37 2.84 -5.12 5.42
CA ASP A 37 1.57 -5.66 4.90
C ASP A 37 0.92 -4.69 3.89
N ALA A 38 0.94 -3.40 4.20
CA ALA A 38 0.43 -2.38 3.29
C ALA A 38 1.22 -2.32 1.97
N GLN A 39 2.55 -2.45 2.03
CA GLN A 39 3.41 -2.50 0.83
C GLN A 39 3.11 -3.74 -0.01
N GLN A 40 2.94 -4.90 0.63
CA GLN A 40 2.59 -6.15 -0.05
C GLN A 40 1.25 -6.04 -0.78
N LYS A 41 0.22 -5.50 -0.13
CA LYS A 41 -1.10 -5.27 -0.75
C LYS A 41 -1.06 -4.30 -1.92
N LEU A 42 -0.23 -3.27 -1.84
CA LEU A 42 0.00 -2.34 -2.95
C LEU A 42 0.63 -3.06 -4.14
N LEU A 43 1.64 -3.90 -3.91
CA LEU A 43 2.29 -4.69 -4.96
C LEU A 43 1.34 -5.71 -5.58
N GLU A 44 0.49 -6.36 -4.79
CA GLU A 44 -0.55 -7.27 -5.29
C GLU A 44 -1.54 -6.54 -6.21
N ALA A 45 -2.00 -5.35 -5.80
CA ALA A 45 -2.89 -4.54 -6.62
C ALA A 45 -2.22 -4.07 -7.92
N ALA A 46 -0.98 -3.58 -7.83
CA ALA A 46 -0.21 -3.19 -9.00
C ALA A 46 -0.01 -4.36 -9.98
N THR A 47 0.33 -5.55 -9.48
CA THR A 47 0.54 -6.75 -10.29
C THR A 47 -0.74 -7.22 -10.96
N ALA A 48 -1.87 -7.22 -10.24
CA ALA A 48 -3.16 -7.60 -10.80
C ALA A 48 -3.58 -6.65 -11.94
N VAL A 49 -3.40 -5.34 -11.74
CA VAL A 49 -3.74 -4.32 -12.74
C VAL A 49 -2.79 -4.36 -13.93
N GLN A 50 -1.50 -4.60 -13.69
CA GLN A 50 -0.52 -4.79 -14.75
C GLN A 50 -0.86 -6.02 -15.60
N SER A 51 -1.23 -7.12 -14.97
CA SER A 51 -1.66 -8.34 -15.66
C SER A 51 -2.91 -8.09 -16.50
N TYR A 52 -3.90 -7.40 -15.93
CA TYR A 52 -5.07 -6.94 -16.66
C TYR A 52 -4.71 -6.05 -17.86
N ALA A 53 -3.80 -5.10 -17.69
CA ALA A 53 -3.37 -4.20 -18.76
C ALA A 53 -2.62 -4.91 -19.90
N TRP A 54 -1.95 -6.02 -19.60
CA TRP A 54 -1.16 -6.79 -20.58
C TRP A 54 -1.95 -7.88 -21.30
N TYR A 55 -2.81 -8.61 -20.58
CA TYR A 55 -3.48 -9.80 -21.10
C TYR A 55 -4.89 -9.54 -21.61
N VAL A 56 -5.50 -8.40 -21.27
CA VAL A 56 -6.80 -7.99 -21.83
C VAL A 56 -6.56 -7.01 -22.97
N ASP A 57 -7.19 -7.30 -24.12
CA ASP A 57 -7.10 -6.45 -25.30
C ASP A 57 -7.40 -4.99 -24.97
N ARG A 58 -6.59 -4.08 -25.51
CA ARG A 58 -6.68 -2.64 -25.23
C ARG A 58 -8.09 -2.11 -25.46
N ASP A 59 -8.70 -2.41 -26.60
CA ASP A 59 -10.05 -1.95 -26.94
C ASP A 59 -11.12 -2.47 -25.97
N THR A 60 -10.90 -3.66 -25.39
CA THR A 60 -11.78 -4.23 -24.37
C THR A 60 -11.58 -3.56 -23.01
N ARG A 61 -10.34 -3.24 -22.65
CA ARG A 61 -9.97 -2.59 -21.39
C ARG A 61 -10.37 -1.12 -21.33
N LEU A 62 -10.26 -0.41 -22.45
CA LEU A 62 -10.60 1.00 -22.50
C LEU A 62 -12.11 1.22 -22.43
N ARG A 63 -12.93 0.32 -22.97
CA ARG A 63 -14.38 0.48 -22.93
C ARG A 63 -14.98 0.29 -21.53
N ALA A 64 -15.95 1.13 -21.18
CA ALA A 64 -16.73 1.00 -19.96
C ALA A 64 -17.67 -0.23 -19.95
N SER A 65 -17.96 -0.79 -21.11
CA SER A 65 -18.80 -1.99 -21.28
C SER A 65 -18.10 -3.03 -22.16
N ILE A 66 -18.14 -4.27 -21.71
CA ILE A 66 -17.58 -5.44 -22.41
C ILE A 66 -18.71 -6.37 -22.85
N SER A 67 -18.53 -7.04 -23.99
CA SER A 67 -19.47 -8.10 -24.39
C SER A 67 -19.36 -9.32 -23.47
N GLU A 68 -20.38 -10.18 -23.44
CA GLU A 68 -20.39 -11.41 -22.64
C GLU A 68 -19.24 -12.37 -23.02
N GLU A 69 -18.93 -12.47 -24.31
CA GLU A 69 -17.82 -13.28 -24.81
C GLU A 69 -16.46 -12.75 -24.33
N GLN A 70 -16.24 -11.43 -24.44
CA GLN A 70 -15.01 -10.78 -23.94
C GLN A 70 -14.90 -10.88 -22.42
N TRP A 71 -16.02 -10.78 -21.71
CA TRP A 71 -16.08 -11.00 -20.27
C TRP A 71 -15.61 -12.41 -19.92
N HIS A 72 -16.19 -13.45 -20.53
CA HIS A 72 -15.79 -14.82 -20.24
C HIS A 72 -14.30 -15.09 -20.52
N ALA A 73 -13.75 -14.50 -21.58
CA ALA A 73 -12.33 -14.63 -21.93
C ALA A 73 -11.39 -13.91 -20.95
N SER A 74 -11.83 -12.78 -20.38
CA SER A 74 -10.98 -11.87 -19.59
C SER A 74 -11.29 -11.88 -18.09
N ARG A 75 -12.31 -12.63 -17.67
CA ARG A 75 -12.93 -12.57 -16.34
C ARG A 75 -11.93 -12.64 -15.20
N GLU A 76 -11.01 -13.61 -15.25
CA GLU A 76 -10.01 -13.81 -14.21
C GLU A 76 -9.16 -12.56 -13.98
N PHE A 77 -8.73 -11.90 -15.05
CA PHE A 77 -7.93 -10.69 -14.98
C PHE A 77 -8.74 -9.49 -14.50
N VAL A 78 -9.97 -9.34 -14.99
CA VAL A 78 -10.86 -8.23 -14.58
C VAL A 78 -11.23 -8.37 -13.10
N GLU A 79 -11.69 -9.55 -12.66
CA GLU A 79 -12.08 -9.79 -11.27
C GLU A 79 -10.91 -9.56 -10.32
N SER A 80 -9.73 -10.10 -10.65
CA SER A 80 -8.52 -9.91 -9.85
C SER A 80 -8.17 -8.42 -9.73
N ALA A 81 -8.12 -7.68 -10.84
CA ALA A 81 -7.78 -6.27 -10.83
C ALA A 81 -8.81 -5.42 -10.04
N VAL A 82 -10.11 -5.69 -10.21
CA VAL A 82 -11.19 -4.99 -9.48
C VAL A 82 -11.09 -5.26 -7.98
N ILE A 83 -10.97 -6.53 -7.56
CA ILE A 83 -10.92 -6.89 -6.14
C ILE A 83 -9.72 -6.22 -5.47
N ARG A 84 -8.53 -6.35 -6.05
CA ARG A 84 -7.31 -5.76 -5.48
C ARG A 84 -7.34 -4.23 -5.48
N ALA A 85 -7.96 -3.61 -6.48
CA ALA A 85 -8.19 -2.17 -6.49
C ALA A 85 -9.06 -1.71 -5.31
N GLN A 86 -10.14 -2.43 -5.00
CA GLN A 86 -11.01 -2.10 -3.86
C GLN A 86 -10.30 -2.33 -2.52
N GLU A 87 -9.52 -3.41 -2.39
CA GLU A 87 -8.71 -3.67 -1.19
C GLU A 87 -7.70 -2.54 -0.96
N LEU A 88 -6.97 -2.12 -1.99
CA LEU A 88 -6.04 -0.99 -1.91
C LEU A 88 -6.77 0.30 -1.53
N ARG A 89 -7.96 0.54 -2.06
CA ARG A 89 -8.77 1.72 -1.73
C ARG A 89 -9.20 1.77 -0.27
N ALA A 90 -9.57 0.63 0.30
CA ALA A 90 -9.88 0.52 1.72
C ALA A 90 -8.63 0.78 2.56
N LEU A 91 -7.49 0.18 2.19
CA LEU A 91 -6.21 0.30 2.89
C LEU A 91 -5.62 1.72 2.83
N ALA A 92 -5.64 2.39 1.67
CA ALA A 92 -4.97 3.67 1.47
C ALA A 92 -5.37 4.70 2.51
N ARG A 93 -6.65 4.70 2.91
CA ARG A 93 -7.22 5.65 3.87
C ARG A 93 -6.87 5.34 5.32
N THR A 94 -6.38 4.14 5.63
CA THR A 94 -6.01 3.75 6.99
C THR A 94 -4.55 4.01 7.32
N LEU A 95 -3.77 4.55 6.37
CA LEU A 95 -2.34 4.79 6.59
C LEU A 95 -2.07 5.91 7.62
N PRO A 96 -0.99 5.76 8.42
CA PRO A 96 -0.78 6.51 9.64
C PRO A 96 -0.38 7.96 9.41
N THR A 97 0.25 8.27 8.27
CA THR A 97 0.68 9.63 7.93
C THR A 97 -0.03 10.12 6.67
N ASP A 98 -0.22 11.44 6.56
CA ASP A 98 -0.84 12.03 5.38
C ASP A 98 0.01 11.82 4.12
N GLU A 99 1.34 11.91 4.24
CA GLU A 99 2.28 11.61 3.14
C GLU A 99 2.10 10.19 2.58
N LEU A 100 2.01 9.18 3.45
CA LEU A 100 1.77 7.80 3.06
C LEU A 100 0.38 7.61 2.46
N ARG A 101 -0.63 8.19 3.12
CA ARG A 101 -2.01 8.15 2.66
C ARG A 101 -2.14 8.72 1.25
N ASP A 102 -1.59 9.91 1.02
CA ASP A 102 -1.65 10.60 -0.26
C ASP A 102 -0.93 9.80 -1.36
N SER A 103 0.21 9.20 -1.04
CA SER A 103 0.94 8.34 -1.98
C SER A 103 0.13 7.11 -2.37
N TYR A 104 -0.52 6.43 -1.42
CA TYR A 104 -1.37 5.27 -1.72
C TYR A 104 -2.67 5.65 -2.41
N VAL A 105 -3.26 6.80 -2.07
CA VAL A 105 -4.43 7.35 -2.76
C VAL A 105 -4.08 7.68 -4.22
N ALA A 106 -2.87 8.16 -4.51
CA ALA A 106 -2.42 8.37 -5.88
C ALA A 106 -2.37 7.05 -6.67
N VAL A 107 -1.83 5.97 -6.08
CA VAL A 107 -1.82 4.63 -6.68
C VAL A 107 -3.25 4.10 -6.87
N GLU A 108 -4.12 4.26 -5.86
CA GLU A 108 -5.54 3.86 -5.96
C GLU A 108 -6.24 4.57 -7.12
N ARG A 109 -6.06 5.88 -7.25
CA ARG A 109 -6.63 6.66 -8.35
C ARG A 109 -6.13 6.17 -9.69
N LEU A 110 -4.83 5.94 -9.83
CA LEU A 110 -4.24 5.37 -11.05
C LEU A 110 -4.89 4.04 -11.40
N ILE A 111 -4.89 3.09 -10.47
CA ILE A 111 -5.45 1.75 -10.66
C ILE A 111 -6.94 1.81 -11.04
N MET A 112 -7.71 2.65 -10.34
CA MET A 112 -9.13 2.82 -10.62
C MET A 112 -9.39 3.41 -12.01
N ARG A 113 -8.54 4.33 -12.50
CA ARG A 113 -8.66 4.84 -13.88
C ARG A 113 -8.42 3.72 -14.89
N VAL A 114 -7.47 2.82 -14.63
CA VAL A 114 -7.17 1.70 -15.54
C VAL A 114 -8.31 0.70 -15.57
N VAL A 115 -8.85 0.33 -14.40
CA VAL A 115 -9.88 -0.71 -14.27
C VAL A 115 -11.26 -0.24 -14.73
N ARG A 116 -11.58 1.05 -14.57
CA ARG A 116 -12.88 1.60 -15.02
C ARG A 116 -12.97 1.76 -16.53
N GLY A 117 -11.85 1.82 -17.24
CA GLY A 117 -11.81 2.26 -18.62
C GLY A 117 -12.16 3.75 -18.78
N SER A 118 -12.17 4.19 -20.03
CA SER A 118 -12.54 5.52 -20.50
C SER A 118 -13.22 5.39 -21.86
N ASP A 119 -14.25 6.19 -22.15
CA ASP A 119 -14.84 6.24 -23.49
C ASP A 119 -13.89 6.86 -24.54
N ASP A 120 -12.72 7.35 -24.10
CA ASP A 120 -11.61 7.77 -24.96
C ASP A 120 -10.64 6.61 -25.21
N ASP A 121 -10.76 5.98 -26.38
CA ASP A 121 -9.92 4.85 -26.84
C ASP A 121 -8.42 5.21 -26.99
N THR A 122 -8.04 6.48 -26.87
CA THR A 122 -6.63 6.89 -26.90
C THR A 122 -5.98 6.95 -25.52
N PHE A 123 -6.78 7.05 -24.46
CA PHE A 123 -6.32 7.26 -23.10
C PHE A 123 -5.94 5.95 -22.40
N ASP A 124 -4.63 5.70 -22.24
CA ASP A 124 -4.12 4.56 -21.47
C ASP A 124 -3.43 5.03 -20.18
N ALA A 125 -4.22 5.14 -19.11
CA ALA A 125 -3.77 5.61 -17.80
C ALA A 125 -2.55 4.85 -17.25
N TRP A 126 -2.42 3.55 -17.56
CA TRP A 126 -1.29 2.74 -17.11
C TRP A 126 -0.02 3.12 -17.88
N HIS A 127 -0.14 3.23 -19.21
CA HIS A 127 0.99 3.62 -20.05
C HIS A 127 1.48 5.04 -19.73
N GLU A 128 0.58 5.99 -19.51
CA GLU A 128 0.93 7.37 -19.14
C GLU A 128 1.75 7.45 -17.84
N ASP A 129 1.37 6.67 -16.83
CA ASP A 129 2.09 6.70 -15.54
C ASP A 129 3.49 6.09 -15.67
N VAL A 130 3.61 4.95 -16.35
CA VAL A 130 4.88 4.23 -16.50
C VAL A 130 5.84 4.95 -17.44
N SER A 131 5.34 5.59 -18.50
CA SER A 131 6.16 6.34 -19.46
C SER A 131 6.42 7.80 -19.07
N GLY A 132 5.71 8.29 -18.06
CA GLY A 132 5.78 9.67 -17.57
C GLY A 132 7.01 9.98 -16.71
N PRO A 133 6.96 11.13 -16.00
CA PRO A 133 8.04 11.56 -15.11
C PRO A 133 8.33 10.55 -14.00
N GLN A 134 9.61 10.19 -13.86
CA GLN A 134 10.08 9.20 -12.89
C GLN A 134 10.45 9.84 -11.54
N PRO A 135 10.31 9.11 -10.42
CA PRO A 135 9.75 7.76 -10.32
C PRO A 135 8.24 7.74 -10.55
N ASP A 136 7.72 6.65 -11.14
CA ASP A 136 6.28 6.42 -11.36
C ASP A 136 5.47 6.41 -10.04
N THR A 137 4.14 6.40 -10.13
CA THR A 137 3.27 6.54 -8.95
C THR A 137 3.43 5.38 -7.96
N ILE A 138 3.62 4.15 -8.46
CA ILE A 138 3.80 2.96 -7.63
C ILE A 138 5.16 3.03 -6.92
N THR A 139 6.22 3.35 -7.65
CA THR A 139 7.57 3.52 -7.10
C THR A 139 7.63 4.62 -6.05
N ARG A 140 6.91 5.74 -6.24
CA ARG A 140 6.79 6.80 -5.22
C ARG A 140 6.18 6.28 -3.91
N ALA A 141 5.10 5.52 -3.98
CA ALA A 141 4.45 4.96 -2.79
C ALA A 141 5.33 3.91 -2.09
N ILE A 142 6.05 3.08 -2.86
CA ILE A 142 7.04 2.12 -2.31
C ILE A 142 8.13 2.85 -1.54
N ASN A 143 8.69 3.92 -2.12
CA ASN A 143 9.73 4.73 -1.47
C ASN A 143 9.20 5.41 -0.21
N ALA A 144 8.00 5.98 -0.24
CA ALA A 144 7.38 6.59 0.93
C ALA A 144 7.20 5.57 2.08
N THR A 145 6.80 4.33 1.76
CA THR A 145 6.71 3.25 2.76
C THR A 145 8.09 2.85 3.30
N ALA A 146 9.10 2.74 2.44
CA ALA A 146 10.46 2.44 2.86
C ALA A 146 11.01 3.52 3.80
N ASP A 147 10.79 4.80 3.48
CA ASP A 147 11.18 5.94 4.31
C ASP A 147 10.46 5.93 5.66
N ALA A 148 9.16 5.64 5.67
CA ALA A 148 8.39 5.53 6.92
C ALA A 148 8.91 4.39 7.82
N ILE A 149 9.22 3.23 7.25
CA ILE A 149 9.83 2.11 7.99
C ILE A 149 11.20 2.50 8.52
N LYS A 150 12.03 3.18 7.72
CA LYS A 150 13.34 3.65 8.14
C LYS A 150 13.24 4.60 9.34
N ARG A 151 12.33 5.57 9.31
CA ARG A 151 12.08 6.50 10.43
C ARG A 151 11.74 5.75 11.73
N LEU A 152 11.00 4.64 11.65
CA LEU A 152 10.66 3.82 12.81
C LEU A 152 11.88 3.05 13.37
N TYR A 153 12.84 2.69 12.52
CA TYR A 153 14.10 2.08 12.98
C TYR A 153 15.07 3.10 13.59
N ASP A 154 15.06 4.33 13.08
CA ASP A 154 15.91 5.43 13.56
C ASP A 154 15.42 6.06 14.89
N THR A 155 14.27 5.60 15.42
CA THR A 155 13.61 6.09 16.66
C THR A 155 13.71 5.11 17.82
#